data_AF-A0A453CSC3-F1
#
_entry.id   AF-A0A453CSC3-F1
#
_cell.length_a   1.000
_cell.length_b   1.000
_cell.length_c   1.000
_cell.angle_alpha   90.00
_cell.angle_beta   90.00
_cell.angle_gamma   90.00
#
_symmetry.space_group_name_H-M   'P 1'
#
loop_
_entity.id
_entity.type
_entity.pdbx_description
1 polymer ?
#
loop_
_entity_poly.entity_id
_entity_poly.type
_entity_poly.pdbx_seq_one_letter_code
_entity_poly.pdbx_strand_id
1 'polypeptide(L)'
;EMPLSELKGKYRKVSSIDKVSKGWQDEYDVSSKQCMHGSKCKVGSYCTVGRRLQEFNILGGLILPVWGTIEKALAKQVYQNHKRIRVVRLVTTNDNQRIVGLFIPNAAVESVLTGLQWVQDIND
;
A
#
# COMPACT_ATOMS: atom_id res chain seq x y z
N GLU A 1 13.73 11.59 -25.63
CA GLU A 1 12.51 12.42 -25.62
C GLU A 1 11.47 11.79 -26.56
N MET A 2 10.18 12.02 -26.32
CA MET A 2 9.10 11.48 -27.17
C MET A 2 9.05 12.26 -28.51
N PRO A 3 9.06 11.60 -29.69
CA PRO A 3 8.95 12.27 -30.98
C PRO A 3 7.66 13.08 -31.13
N LEU A 4 7.71 14.20 -31.86
CA LEU A 4 6.55 15.08 -32.08
C LEU A 4 5.36 14.35 -32.73
N SER A 5 5.63 13.39 -33.62
CA SER A 5 4.59 12.56 -34.26
C SER A 5 3.87 11.69 -33.24
N GLU A 6 4.59 11.09 -32.30
CA GLU A 6 4.03 10.28 -31.22
C GLU A 6 3.23 11.14 -30.24
N LEU A 7 3.74 12.32 -29.89
CA LEU A 7 3.04 13.25 -29.00
C LEU A 7 1.71 13.73 -29.59
N LYS A 8 1.69 14.08 -30.89
CA LYS A 8 0.45 14.45 -31.59
C LYS A 8 -0.52 13.26 -31.77
N GLY A 9 -0.01 12.02 -31.78
CA GLY A 9 -0.83 10.82 -31.86
C GLY A 9 -1.47 10.41 -30.53
N LYS A 10 -0.77 10.64 -29.41
CA LYS A 10 -1.22 10.22 -28.07
C LYS A 10 -1.97 11.30 -27.29
N TYR A 11 -1.73 12.57 -27.60
CA TYR A 11 -2.24 13.69 -26.81
C TYR A 11 -2.95 14.71 -27.68
N ARG A 12 -3.95 15.37 -27.10
CA ARG A 12 -4.64 16.50 -27.72
C ARG A 12 -4.45 17.74 -26.87
N LYS A 13 -4.16 18.87 -27.50
CA LYS A 13 -4.12 20.16 -26.80
C LYS A 13 -5.53 20.51 -26.32
N VAL A 14 -5.65 20.82 -25.03
CA VAL A 14 -6.90 21.28 -24.41
C VAL A 14 -6.74 22.77 -24.09
N SER A 15 -7.63 23.62 -24.62
CA SER A 15 -7.56 25.08 -24.43
C SER A 15 -8.32 25.59 -23.21
N SER A 16 -9.26 24.79 -22.68
CA SER A 16 -10.06 25.16 -21.51
C SER A 16 -9.32 24.78 -20.23
N ILE A 17 -8.94 25.78 -19.44
CA ILE A 17 -8.25 25.58 -18.17
C ILE A 17 -9.11 24.83 -17.16
N ASP A 18 -10.43 25.08 -17.13
CA ASP A 18 -11.35 24.42 -16.22
C ASP A 18 -11.43 22.91 -16.49
N LYS A 19 -11.46 22.50 -17.76
CA LYS A 19 -11.46 21.08 -18.14
C LYS A 19 -10.17 20.38 -17.73
N VAL A 20 -9.03 21.06 -17.93
CA VAL A 20 -7.71 20.53 -17.54
C VAL A 20 -7.64 20.41 -16.02
N SER A 21 -7.98 21.48 -15.29
CA SER A 21 -7.98 21.52 -13.83
C SER A 21 -8.85 20.40 -13.24
N LYS A 22 -10.06 20.21 -13.76
CA LYS A 22 -10.94 19.13 -13.34
C LYS A 22 -10.33 17.75 -13.58
N GLY A 23 -9.77 17.50 -14.78
CA GLY A 23 -9.11 16.22 -15.08
C GLY A 23 -7.93 15.92 -14.15
N TRP A 24 -7.11 16.93 -13.83
CA TRP A 24 -6.02 16.78 -12.86
C TRP A 24 -6.54 16.51 -11.44
N GLN A 25 -7.62 17.17 -11.03
CA GLN A 25 -8.24 16.95 -9.73
C GLN A 25 -8.79 15.53 -9.63
N ASP A 26 -9.49 15.06 -10.67
CA ASP A 26 -10.03 13.70 -10.72
C ASP A 26 -8.91 12.65 -10.59
N GLU A 27 -7.79 12.82 -11.32
CA GLU A 27 -6.62 11.95 -11.20
C GLU A 27 -5.94 12.04 -9.81
N TYR A 28 -5.85 13.25 -9.25
CA TYR A 28 -5.29 13.46 -7.91
C TYR A 28 -6.11 12.76 -6.81
N ASP A 29 -7.43 12.77 -6.94
CA ASP A 29 -8.36 12.13 -6.02
C ASP A 29 -8.34 10.61 -6.19
N VAL A 30 -8.39 10.11 -7.43
CA VAL A 30 -8.34 8.67 -7.73
C VAL A 30 -7.01 8.05 -7.31
N SER A 31 -5.88 8.72 -7.56
CA SER A 31 -4.54 8.21 -7.23
C SER A 31 -4.31 7.98 -5.74
N SER A 32 -5.14 8.53 -4.85
CA SER A 32 -5.08 8.24 -3.42
C SER A 32 -5.56 6.81 -3.09
N LYS A 33 -6.46 6.24 -3.90
CA LYS A 33 -7.17 4.98 -3.63
C LYS A 33 -6.86 3.89 -4.66
N GLN A 34 -6.68 4.25 -5.92
CA GLN A 34 -6.49 3.34 -7.03
C GLN A 34 -5.04 3.33 -7.50
N CYS A 35 -4.51 2.14 -7.78
CA CYS A 35 -3.20 2.01 -8.40
C CYS A 35 -3.18 2.53 -9.84
N MET A 36 -1.99 2.86 -10.36
CA MET A 36 -1.83 3.36 -11.73
C MET A 36 -2.24 2.36 -12.83
N HIS A 37 -2.43 1.08 -12.50
CA HIS A 37 -2.93 0.07 -13.43
C HIS A 37 -4.45 0.16 -13.66
N GLY A 38 -5.16 0.93 -12.84
CA GLY A 38 -6.61 1.08 -12.93
C GLY A 38 -7.39 -0.17 -12.53
N SER A 39 -8.62 -0.28 -13.04
CA SER A 39 -9.57 -1.34 -12.72
C SER A 39 -9.15 -2.74 -13.18
N LYS A 40 -8.22 -2.84 -14.14
CA LYS A 40 -7.71 -4.12 -14.67
C LYS A 40 -6.46 -4.62 -13.93
N CYS A 41 -6.16 -4.07 -12.76
CA CYS A 41 -4.99 -4.48 -11.98
C CYS A 41 -5.13 -5.95 -11.53
N LYS A 42 -4.14 -6.79 -11.87
CA LYS A 42 -4.09 -8.19 -11.45
C LYS A 42 -3.98 -8.36 -9.93
N VAL A 43 -3.37 -7.39 -9.24
CA VAL A 43 -3.19 -7.39 -7.78
C VAL A 43 -4.44 -6.87 -7.05
N GLY A 44 -5.34 -6.18 -7.77
CA GLY A 44 -6.59 -5.67 -7.21
C GLY A 44 -6.37 -4.58 -6.16
N SER A 45 -7.22 -4.58 -5.13
CA SER A 45 -7.26 -3.57 -4.06
C SER A 45 -5.97 -3.47 -3.24
N TYR A 46 -5.18 -4.54 -3.19
CA TYR A 46 -3.90 -4.57 -2.46
C TYR A 46 -2.75 -3.92 -3.24
N CYS A 47 -2.97 -3.51 -4.50
CA CYS A 47 -1.94 -2.85 -5.29
C CYS A 47 -1.73 -1.41 -4.82
N THR A 48 -0.52 -1.08 -4.40
CA THR A 48 -0.14 0.28 -4.02
C THR A 48 0.75 1.00 -5.04
N VAL A 49 0.97 0.38 -6.20
CA VAL A 49 1.85 0.90 -7.26
C VAL A 49 1.25 2.18 -7.85
N GLY A 50 2.04 3.26 -7.83
CA GLY A 50 1.63 4.56 -8.36
C GLY A 50 0.53 5.26 -7.56
N ARG A 51 0.18 4.76 -6.36
CA ARG A 51 -0.71 5.49 -5.46
C ARG A 51 0.05 6.63 -4.79
N ARG A 52 -0.60 7.79 -4.69
CA ARG A 52 -0.05 8.96 -3.98
C ARG A 52 -0.06 8.75 -2.46
N LEU A 53 -1.07 8.05 -1.95
CA LEU A 53 -1.16 7.67 -0.54
C LEU A 53 -0.98 6.16 -0.42
N GLN A 54 -0.10 5.76 0.48
CA GLN A 54 0.16 4.36 0.79
C GLN A 54 -0.09 4.12 2.27
N GLU A 55 -0.83 3.05 2.55
CA GLU A 55 -1.07 2.56 3.91
C GLU A 55 -0.01 1.50 4.25
N PHE A 56 0.62 1.65 5.41
CA PHE A 56 1.58 0.70 5.94
C PHE A 56 1.07 0.15 7.25
N ASN A 57 0.95 -1.18 7.33
CA ASN A 57 0.59 -1.87 8.56
C ASN A 57 1.87 -2.36 9.24
N ILE A 58 2.11 -1.92 10.47
CA ILE A 58 3.30 -2.27 11.23
C ILE A 58 2.89 -2.96 12.52
N LEU A 59 3.41 -4.18 12.70
CA LEU A 59 3.31 -4.90 13.96
C LEU A 59 4.51 -4.55 14.83
N GLY A 60 4.25 -3.82 15.92
CA GLY A 60 5.22 -3.49 16.96
C GLY A 60 5.13 -4.43 18.17
N GLY A 61 5.95 -4.17 19.20
CA GLY A 61 5.95 -4.93 20.45
C GLY A 61 6.88 -6.15 20.44
N LEU A 62 6.63 -7.12 21.33
CA LEU A 62 7.40 -8.35 21.41
C LEU A 62 7.05 -9.27 20.23
N ILE A 63 7.98 -9.39 19.29
CA ILE A 63 7.77 -10.13 18.04
C ILE A 63 8.00 -11.64 18.19
N LEU A 64 9.00 -12.05 18.97
CA LEU A 64 9.37 -13.47 19.09
C LEU A 64 8.21 -14.38 19.54
N PRO A 65 7.38 -14.00 20.52
CA PRO A 65 6.26 -14.84 20.97
C PRO A 65 5.20 -15.09 19.88
N VAL A 66 5.07 -14.17 18.94
CA VAL A 66 4.05 -14.21 17.88
C VAL A 66 4.62 -14.57 16.51
N TRP A 67 5.93 -14.85 16.42
CA TRP A 67 6.65 -15.07 15.18
C TRP A 67 6.01 -16.16 14.31
N GLY A 68 5.74 -17.33 14.90
CA GLY A 68 5.16 -18.47 14.17
C GLY A 68 3.76 -18.17 13.62
N THR A 69 2.97 -17.32 14.30
CA THR A 69 1.66 -16.88 13.82
C THR A 69 1.80 -15.98 12.59
N ILE A 70 2.74 -15.03 12.65
CA ILE A 70 3.02 -14.11 11.53
C ILE A 70 3.51 -14.91 10.33
N GLU A 71 4.47 -15.80 10.52
CA GLU A 71 5.02 -16.62 9.44
C GLU A 71 3.92 -17.44 8.75
N LYS A 72 3.04 -18.08 9.53
CA LYS A 72 1.88 -18.82 8.99
C LYS A 72 0.92 -17.92 8.21
N ALA A 73 0.66 -16.70 8.69
CA ALA A 73 -0.22 -15.74 8.01
C ALA A 73 0.38 -15.24 6.68
N LEU A 74 1.68 -14.97 6.66
CA LEU A 74 2.40 -14.53 5.46
C LEU A 74 2.59 -15.68 4.44
N ALA A 75 2.80 -16.91 4.89
CA ALA A 75 2.96 -18.06 4.01
C ALA A 75 1.75 -18.33 3.10
N LYS A 76 0.54 -17.98 3.59
CA LYS A 76 -0.74 -18.12 2.86
C LYS A 76 -0.93 -17.09 1.73
N GLN A 77 -0.08 -16.07 1.64
CA GLN A 77 -0.25 -15.00 0.67
C GLN A 77 0.02 -15.48 -0.76
N VAL A 78 -0.78 -15.03 -1.73
CA VAL A 78 -0.63 -15.44 -3.14
C VAL A 78 0.67 -14.91 -3.74
N TYR A 79 1.03 -13.66 -3.42
CA TYR A 79 2.19 -12.98 -3.98
C TYR A 79 3.45 -13.22 -3.16
N GLN A 80 4.55 -13.62 -3.81
CA GLN A 80 5.85 -13.88 -3.16
C GLN A 80 6.37 -12.69 -2.35
N ASN A 81 6.13 -11.47 -2.83
CA ASN A 81 6.54 -10.26 -2.12
C ASN A 81 5.83 -10.06 -0.78
N HIS A 82 4.62 -10.62 -0.62
CA HIS A 82 3.82 -10.57 0.60
C HIS A 82 4.14 -11.72 1.57
N LYS A 83 4.90 -12.74 1.14
CA LYS A 83 5.34 -13.83 2.02
C LYS A 83 6.56 -13.46 2.88
N ARG A 84 7.30 -12.43 2.48
CA ARG A 84 8.58 -12.07 3.10
C ARG A 84 8.36 -11.23 4.35
N ILE A 85 8.92 -11.67 5.47
CA ILE A 85 9.04 -10.87 6.68
C ILE A 85 10.05 -9.74 6.43
N ARG A 86 9.69 -8.52 6.82
CA ARG A 86 10.55 -7.34 6.70
C ARG A 86 10.47 -6.53 7.99
N VAL A 87 11.62 -6.22 8.56
CA VAL A 87 11.73 -5.22 9.62
C VAL A 87 11.71 -3.85 8.95
N VAL A 88 10.84 -2.96 9.42
CA VAL A 88 10.75 -1.59 8.94
C VAL A 88 10.99 -0.62 10.09
N ARG A 89 11.64 0.49 9.75
CA ARG A 89 11.83 1.64 10.61
C ARG A 89 11.22 2.84 9.92
N LEU A 90 10.21 3.42 10.56
CA LEU A 90 9.62 4.69 10.14
C LEU A 90 10.10 5.82 11.04
N VAL A 91 10.22 7.00 10.45
CA VAL A 91 10.37 8.26 11.15
C VAL A 91 9.27 9.18 10.63
N THR A 92 8.38 9.61 11.52
CA THR A 92 7.30 10.52 11.15
C THR A 92 7.88 11.91 10.86
N THR A 93 7.28 12.61 9.91
CA THR A 93 7.77 13.93 9.48
C THR A 93 7.41 15.06 10.43
N ASN A 94 6.33 14.91 11.19
CA ASN A 94 5.74 16.00 11.98
C ASN A 94 6.37 16.10 13.38
N ASP A 95 6.67 14.96 14.00
CA ASP A 95 7.12 14.85 15.39
C ASP A 95 8.37 13.97 15.56
N ASN A 96 8.97 13.50 14.46
CA ASN A 96 10.18 12.65 14.46
C ASN A 96 10.05 11.37 15.30
N GLN A 97 8.83 10.89 15.51
CA GLN A 97 8.55 9.64 16.20
C GLN A 97 9.15 8.49 15.40
N ARG A 98 9.87 7.62 16.10
CA ARG A 98 10.51 6.44 15.53
C ARG A 98 9.66 5.22 15.82
N ILE A 99 9.22 4.54 14.77
CA ILE A 99 8.45 3.31 14.87
C ILE A 99 9.31 2.21 14.25
N VAL A 100 9.53 1.12 15.00
CA VAL A 100 10.23 -0.08 14.51
C VAL A 100 9.31 -1.26 14.71
N GLY A 101 9.19 -2.09 13.68
CA GLY A 101 8.34 -3.28 13.74
C GLY A 101 8.43 -4.11 12.47
N LEU A 102 7.54 -5.08 12.35
CA LEU A 102 7.41 -5.88 11.15
C LEU A 102 6.38 -5.28 10.21
N PHE A 103 6.73 -5.19 8.94
CA PHE A 103 5.77 -4.81 7.89
C PHE A 103 4.81 -5.97 7.62
N ILE A 104 3.52 -5.69 7.74
CA ILE A 104 2.44 -6.60 7.41
C ILE A 104 1.79 -6.12 6.10
N PRO A 105 1.84 -6.91 5.01
CA PRO A 105 1.13 -6.57 3.78
C PRO A 105 -0.39 -6.46 4.04
N ASN A 106 -1.08 -5.54 3.38
CA ASN A 106 -2.53 -5.34 3.56
C ASN A 106 -3.34 -6.64 3.37
N ALA A 107 -2.94 -7.50 2.43
CA ALA A 107 -3.57 -8.80 2.19
C ALA A 107 -3.41 -9.81 3.34
N ALA A 108 -2.48 -9.58 4.26
CA ALA A 108 -2.20 -10.44 5.40
C ALA A 108 -2.75 -9.90 6.73
N VAL A 109 -3.23 -8.65 6.77
CA VAL A 109 -3.65 -7.97 8.02
C VAL A 109 -4.73 -8.78 8.74
N GLU A 110 -5.81 -9.14 8.06
CA GLU A 110 -6.89 -9.92 8.66
C GLU A 110 -6.38 -11.27 9.19
N SER A 111 -5.57 -11.99 8.42
CA SER A 111 -5.02 -13.28 8.85
C SER A 111 -4.09 -13.14 10.07
N VAL A 112 -3.38 -12.03 10.21
CA VAL A 112 -2.55 -11.74 11.38
C VAL A 112 -3.44 -11.41 12.57
N LEU A 113 -4.45 -10.55 12.41
CA LEU A 113 -5.38 -10.19 13.49
C LEU A 113 -6.11 -11.41 14.05
N THR A 114 -6.67 -12.27 13.19
CA THR A 114 -7.30 -13.52 13.63
C THR A 114 -6.31 -14.44 14.35
N GLY A 115 -5.07 -14.53 13.86
CA GLY A 115 -4.03 -15.35 14.48
C GLY A 115 -3.54 -14.83 15.85
N LEU A 116 -3.78 -13.55 16.15
CA LEU A 116 -3.36 -12.89 17.39
C LEU A 116 -4.52 -12.64 18.36
N GLN A 117 -5.73 -13.11 18.05
CA GLN A 117 -6.92 -12.84 18.86
C GLN A 117 -6.77 -13.34 20.32
N TRP A 118 -6.09 -14.48 20.53
CA TRP A 118 -5.75 -15.03 21.85
C TRP A 118 -4.85 -14.13 22.71
N VAL A 119 -4.16 -13.15 22.11
CA VAL A 119 -3.32 -12.20 22.86
C VAL A 119 -4.19 -11.16 23.58
N GLN A 120 -5.37 -10.85 23.04
CA GLN A 120 -6.29 -9.90 23.66
C GLN A 120 -6.86 -10.45 24.97
N ASP A 121 -7.11 -11.77 25.01
CA ASP A 121 -7.64 -12.48 26.18
C ASP A 121 -6.64 -12.60 27.36
N ILE A 122 -5.38 -12.18 27.20
CA ILE A 122 -4.34 -12.25 28.25
C ILE A 122 -4.35 -11.00 29.15
N ASN A 123 -4.96 -9.90 28.70
CA ASN A 123 -5.00 -8.64 29.43
C ASN A 123 -6.36 -8.36 30.12
N ASP A 124 -7.30 -9.32 30.05
CA ASP A 124 -8.52 -9.37 30.86
C ASP A 124 -8.35 -10.36 32.03
#